data_AF-A0A4P7GGQ4-F1
#
_entry.id   AF-A0A4P7GGQ4-F1
#
_cell.length_a   1.000
_cell.length_b   1.000
_cell.length_c   1.000
_cell.angle_alpha   90.00
_cell.angle_beta   90.00
_cell.angle_gamma   90.00
#
_symmetry.space_group_name_H-M   'P 1'
#
loop_
_entity.id
_entity.type
_entity.pdbx_description
1 polymer ?
#
loop_
_entity_poly.entity_id
_entity_poly.type
_entity_poly.pdbx_seq_one_letter_code
_entity_poly.pdbx_strand_id
1 'polypeptide(L)'
;MRRSRRPTDVLPLRRRLALASVPLVGLLAGCVQLTAHVGPGSEPVAGWTRSADAPLSGRTDAVVAGVGDELVVVGGWEWSGGDGELVSETWLWRPPA
;
A
#
# COMPACT_ATOMS: atom_id res chain seq x y z
N MET A 1 5.66 -11.22 29.99
CA MET A 1 5.55 -12.68 29.74
C MET A 1 5.09 -12.91 28.31
N ARG A 2 5.97 -13.44 27.47
CA ARG A 2 5.82 -13.60 26.01
C ARG A 2 5.28 -15.02 25.75
N ARG A 3 4.09 -15.17 25.17
CA ARG A 3 3.61 -16.48 24.69
C ARG A 3 3.63 -16.52 23.17
N SER A 4 4.74 -17.06 22.67
CA SER A 4 4.92 -17.59 21.32
C SER A 4 3.88 -18.68 21.03
N ARG A 5 3.10 -18.53 19.96
CA ARG A 5 2.39 -19.63 19.30
C ARG A 5 2.28 -19.39 17.79
N ARG A 6 3.12 -20.10 17.03
CA ARG A 6 2.84 -20.71 15.72
C ARG A 6 3.71 -21.99 15.67
N PRO A 7 3.45 -23.01 14.83
CA PRO A 7 2.34 -23.25 13.92
C PRO A 7 1.68 -24.63 14.17
N THR A 8 0.39 -24.79 13.86
CA THR A 8 -0.16 -26.15 13.67
C THR A 8 -0.95 -26.18 12.38
N ASP A 9 -0.28 -26.73 11.37
CA ASP A 9 -0.86 -27.31 10.17
C ASP A 9 -1.95 -28.32 10.52
N VAL A 10 -3.17 -28.13 9.98
CA VAL A 10 -4.08 -29.25 9.75
C VAL A 10 -4.88 -28.98 8.48
N LEU A 11 -4.31 -29.38 7.33
CA LEU A 11 -5.06 -29.51 6.08
C LEU A 11 -5.78 -30.88 6.07
N PRO A 12 -7.10 -30.94 5.86
CA PRO A 12 -7.78 -32.20 5.59
C PRO A 12 -7.46 -32.69 4.17
N LEU A 13 -6.68 -33.77 4.15
CA LEU A 13 -6.33 -34.57 2.99
C LEU A 13 -7.58 -35.29 2.44
N ARG A 14 -7.66 -35.37 1.10
CA ARG A 14 -8.44 -36.32 0.27
C ARG A 14 -9.85 -35.88 -0.14
N ARG A 15 -9.93 -35.33 -1.35
CA ARG A 15 -10.64 -36.01 -2.46
C ARG A 15 -9.99 -35.68 -3.80
N ARG A 16 -9.27 -36.66 -4.33
CA ARG A 16 -8.72 -36.67 -5.69
C ARG A 16 -9.89 -36.88 -6.65
N LEU A 17 -10.11 -35.94 -7.57
CA LEU A 17 -10.68 -36.24 -8.88
C LEU A 17 -9.75 -35.63 -9.92
N ALA A 18 -9.37 -36.48 -10.88
CA ALA A 18 -8.26 -36.29 -11.78
C ALA A 18 -8.65 -35.44 -13.01
N LEU A 19 -7.67 -34.65 -13.44
CA LEU A 19 -7.34 -34.20 -14.80
C LEU A 19 -8.48 -33.72 -15.72
N ALA A 20 -8.46 -32.41 -15.98
CA ALA A 20 -8.50 -31.91 -17.35
C ALA A 20 -7.42 -30.82 -17.49
N SER A 21 -6.34 -31.19 -18.17
CA SER A 21 -5.31 -30.32 -18.72
C SER A 21 -5.94 -29.33 -19.72
N VAL A 22 -5.76 -28.03 -19.50
CA VAL A 22 -5.98 -26.98 -20.51
C VAL A 22 -4.73 -26.08 -20.55
N PRO A 23 -4.17 -25.84 -21.74
CA PRO A 23 -2.79 -25.42 -21.91
C PRO A 23 -2.50 -23.97 -21.49
N LEU A 24 -1.29 -23.80 -20.97
CA LEU A 24 -0.53 -22.57 -20.84
C LEU A 24 -0.39 -21.91 -22.24
N VAL A 25 -1.25 -20.96 -22.57
CA VAL A 25 -1.06 -20.06 -23.72
C VAL A 25 -1.27 -18.63 -23.24
N GLY A 26 -0.25 -17.81 -23.45
CA GLY A 26 -0.05 -16.54 -22.77
C GLY A 26 -1.15 -15.52 -22.96
N LEU A 27 -1.41 -14.78 -21.88
CA LEU A 27 -1.89 -13.42 -21.98
C LEU A 27 -0.84 -12.52 -21.33
N LEU A 28 0.02 -12.00 -22.20
CA LEU A 28 0.54 -10.64 -22.23
C LEU A 28 1.15 -10.10 -20.94
N ALA A 29 2.42 -9.72 -21.08
CA ALA A 29 3.11 -8.71 -20.31
C ALA A 29 2.32 -7.39 -20.29
N GLY A 30 1.19 -7.36 -19.58
CA GLY A 30 0.59 -6.14 -19.10
C GLY A 30 1.47 -5.67 -17.97
N CYS A 31 2.48 -4.86 -18.30
CA CYS A 31 2.94 -3.85 -17.37
C CYS A 31 1.67 -3.09 -16.95
N VAL A 32 1.13 -3.41 -15.78
CA VAL A 32 0.20 -2.53 -15.10
C VAL A 32 1.02 -1.29 -14.82
N GLN A 33 1.04 -0.36 -15.77
CA GLN A 33 1.46 1.00 -15.50
C GLN A 33 0.43 1.51 -14.51
N LEU A 34 0.80 1.47 -13.23
CA LEU A 34 0.15 2.24 -12.20
C LEU A 34 0.46 3.70 -12.54
N THR A 35 -0.26 4.24 -13.53
CA THR A 35 -0.19 5.66 -13.87
C THR A 35 -0.76 6.38 -12.66
N ALA A 36 0.13 6.87 -11.81
CA ALA A 36 -0.26 7.79 -10.76
C ALA A 36 -1.02 8.93 -11.42
N HIS A 37 -2.31 9.03 -11.12
CA HIS A 37 -3.15 10.07 -11.70
C HIS A 37 -2.77 11.38 -11.01
N VAL A 38 -1.87 12.16 -11.63
CA VAL A 38 -1.64 13.54 -11.22
C VAL A 38 -2.93 14.29 -11.58
N GLY A 39 -3.77 14.56 -10.59
CA GLY A 39 -5.01 15.28 -10.79
C GLY A 39 -4.79 16.65 -11.46
N PRO A 40 -5.79 17.20 -12.16
CA PRO A 40 -5.67 18.51 -12.79
C PRO A 40 -5.29 19.58 -11.76
N GLY A 41 -4.16 20.26 -11.97
CA GLY A 41 -3.64 21.30 -11.07
C GLY A 41 -2.15 21.20 -10.71
N SER A 42 -1.31 20.59 -11.55
CA SER A 42 0.12 20.37 -11.29
C SER A 42 1.03 21.56 -11.64
N GLU A 43 0.47 22.74 -11.93
CA GLU A 43 1.28 23.94 -12.13
C GLU A 43 2.04 24.28 -10.84
N PRO A 44 3.35 24.58 -10.91
CA PRO A 44 4.11 24.91 -9.72
C PRO A 44 3.54 26.15 -9.02
N VAL A 45 3.12 26.01 -7.76
CA VAL A 45 2.68 27.14 -6.94
C VAL A 45 3.85 27.57 -6.06
N ALA A 46 4.38 28.78 -6.29
CA ALA A 46 5.52 29.31 -5.53
C ALA A 46 6.73 28.35 -5.46
N GLY A 47 7.03 27.66 -6.56
CA GLY A 47 8.14 26.69 -6.63
C GLY A 47 7.81 25.30 -6.08
N TRP A 48 6.58 25.07 -5.60
CA TRP A 48 6.10 23.75 -5.20
C TRP A 48 5.46 23.02 -6.37
N THR A 49 5.99 21.86 -6.71
CA THR A 49 5.39 20.95 -7.70
C THR A 49 4.60 19.86 -6.97
N ARG A 50 3.36 19.60 -7.41
CA ARG A 50 2.55 18.52 -6.86
C ARG A 50 3.11 17.16 -7.28
N SER A 51 3.39 16.30 -6.29
CA SER A 51 3.68 14.88 -6.51
C SER A 51 2.38 14.06 -6.61
N ALA A 52 2.49 12.83 -7.12
CA ALA A 52 1.46 11.82 -6.94
C ALA A 52 1.09 11.66 -5.46
N ASP A 53 -0.18 11.36 -5.20
CA ASP A 53 -0.65 11.09 -3.84
C ASP A 53 -0.02 9.78 -3.32
N ALA A 54 0.41 9.80 -2.06
CA ALA A 54 0.96 8.62 -1.42
C ALA A 54 -0.15 7.55 -1.24
N PRO A 55 0.17 6.24 -1.36
CA PRO A 55 -0.81 5.16 -1.23
C PRO A 55 -1.16 4.87 0.24
N LEU A 56 -1.47 5.90 1.02
CA LEU A 56 -1.81 5.84 2.44
C LEU A 56 -3.05 6.68 2.72
N SER A 57 -3.81 6.29 3.74
CA SER A 57 -5.01 7.03 4.13
C SER A 57 -4.68 8.43 4.67
N GLY A 58 -5.56 9.39 4.39
CA GLY A 58 -5.44 10.76 4.90
C GLY A 58 -5.46 10.76 6.43
N ARG A 59 -4.50 11.47 7.03
CA ARG A 59 -4.29 11.47 8.48
C ARG A 59 -3.83 12.83 9.00
N THR A 60 -4.19 13.14 10.24
CA THR A 60 -3.70 14.31 10.98
C THR A 60 -2.69 13.90 12.04
N ASP A 61 -1.87 14.85 12.50
CA ASP A 61 -0.92 14.67 13.61
C ASP A 61 0.11 13.54 13.40
N ALA A 62 0.34 13.15 12.14
CA ALA A 62 1.39 12.21 11.77
C ALA A 62 2.76 12.90 11.78
N VAL A 63 3.80 12.15 12.15
CA VAL A 63 5.18 12.59 11.98
C VAL A 63 5.63 12.23 10.57
N VAL A 64 6.12 13.22 9.83
CA VAL A 64 6.65 13.03 8.46
C VAL A 64 8.10 13.51 8.41
N ALA A 65 9.00 12.68 7.88
CA ALA A 65 10.41 13.03 7.71
C ALA A 65 10.93 12.55 6.36
N GLY A 66 11.79 13.35 5.73
CA GLY A 66 12.54 12.96 4.55
C GLY A 66 13.78 12.14 4.92
N VAL A 67 14.01 11.05 4.19
CA VAL A 67 15.17 10.16 4.34
C VAL A 67 15.70 9.82 2.95
N GLY A 68 16.70 10.58 2.49
CA GLY A 68 17.15 10.50 1.10
C GLY A 68 16.02 10.88 0.14
N ASP A 69 15.73 10.01 -0.82
CA ASP A 69 14.64 10.18 -1.80
C ASP A 69 13.30 9.58 -1.33
N GLU A 70 13.18 9.23 -0.05
CA GLU A 70 11.97 8.64 0.54
C GLU A 70 11.39 9.52 1.66
N LEU A 71 10.12 9.30 1.95
CA LEU A 71 9.42 9.88 3.08
C LEU A 71 9.04 8.76 4.06
N VAL A 72 9.31 8.98 5.34
CA VAL A 72 8.80 8.16 6.43
C VAL A 72 7.60 8.88 7.04
N VAL A 73 6.48 8.18 7.17
CA VAL A 73 5.26 8.65 7.82
C VAL A 73 4.96 7.73 8.99
N VAL A 74 4.83 8.28 10.20
CA VAL A 74 4.59 7.51 11.43
C VAL A 74 3.29 7.95 12.06
N GLY A 75 2.39 6.98 12.25
CA GLY A 75 1.15 7.10 12.99
C GLY A 75 0.21 8.21 12.50
N GLY A 76 -0.50 8.82 13.45
CA GLY A 76 -1.48 9.89 13.21
C GLY A 76 -2.91 9.43 13.50
N TRP A 77 -3.88 10.26 13.11
CA TRP A 77 -5.30 10.00 13.25
C TRP A 77 -5.98 10.01 11.89
N GLU A 78 -6.69 8.93 11.58
CA GLU A 78 -7.61 8.88 10.45
C GLU A 78 -9.01 9.26 10.92
N TRP A 79 -9.72 10.06 10.13
CA TRP A 79 -11.05 10.56 10.50
C TRP A 79 -12.09 10.09 9.50
N SER A 80 -13.15 9.46 10.01
CA SER A 80 -14.30 9.03 9.21
C SER A 80 -15.59 9.30 9.97
N GLY A 81 -16.51 10.04 9.36
CA GLY A 81 -17.83 10.30 9.97
C GLY A 81 -17.82 11.06 11.30
N GLY A 82 -16.71 11.71 11.66
CA GLY A 82 -16.54 12.42 12.94
C GLY A 82 -15.80 11.62 14.02
N ASP A 83 -15.55 10.34 13.79
CA ASP A 83 -14.77 9.49 14.68
C ASP A 83 -13.30 9.42 14.21
N GLY A 84 -12.39 9.45 15.18
CA GLY A 84 -10.96 9.35 14.94
C GLY A 84 -10.43 7.97 15.30
N GLU A 85 -9.73 7.33 14.36
CA GLU A 85 -9.01 6.09 14.60
C GLU A 85 -7.50 6.37 14.69
N LEU A 86 -6.87 5.87 15.76
CA LEU A 86 -5.43 5.96 15.93
C LEU A 86 -4.75 5.01 14.95
N VAL A 87 -3.93 5.58 14.07
CA VAL A 87 -3.09 4.84 13.15
C VAL A 87 -1.73 4.65 13.83
N SER A 88 -1.24 3.41 13.92
CA SER A 88 0.04 3.06 14.60
C SER A 88 1.10 2.51 13.66
N GLU A 89 0.76 2.36 12.39
CA GLU A 89 1.67 1.92 11.34
C GLU A 89 2.74 2.96 11.03
N THR A 90 3.83 2.46 10.45
CA THR A 90 4.90 3.27 9.86
C THR A 90 4.97 2.95 8.38
N TRP A 91 4.97 3.99 7.57
CA TRP A 91 5.06 3.91 6.12
C TRP A 91 6.36 4.52 5.63
N LEU A 92 6.92 3.89 4.59
CA LEU A 92 8.03 4.41 3.81
C LEU A 92 7.54 4.53 2.37
N TRP A 93 7.64 5.73 1.80
CA TRP A 93 7.14 6.01 0.46
C TRP A 93 8.18 6.78 -0.36
N ARG A 94 8.46 6.29 -1.58
CA ARG A 94 9.24 7.01 -2.58
C ARG A 94 8.27 7.71 -3.54
N PRO A 95 8.25 9.05 -3.58
CA PRO A 95 7.52 9.77 -4.62
C PRO A 95 8.01 9.38 -6.02
N PRO A 96 7.13 9.23 -7.01
CA PRO A 96 7.56 9.10 -8.39
C PRO A 96 8.29 10.37 -8.84
N ALA A 97 9.35 10.19 -9.64
CA ALA A 97 10.14 11.27 -10.24
C ALA A 97 9.38 11.99 -11.37
#